data_AF-A0A847FE84-F1
#
_entry.id   AF-A0A847FE84-F1
#
_cell.length_a   1.000
_cell.length_b   1.000
_cell.length_c   1.000
_cell.angle_alpha   90.00
_cell.angle_beta   90.00
_cell.angle_gamma   90.00
#
_symmetry.space_group_name_H-M   'P 1'
#
loop_
_entity.id
_entity.type
_entity.pdbx_description
1 polymer ?
#
loop_
_entity_poly.entity_id
_entity_poly.type
_entity_poly.pdbx_seq_one_letter_code
_entity_poly.pdbx_strand_id
1 'polypeptide(L)'
;MMNLRRWLIISAVIFFSGMLIGFLVPINLDIESIAPLGDIVDDFDSFSSPAVFMLILINNLVALGFAFFLSPLLLIVPLFSLVVNGLVVGVVGSMIIEQESFLFLIAGILPHGIIEIPALLLALGASLNFGFITMKGLFKREERGNIFPGFIASV
;
A
#
# COMPACT_ATOMS: atom_id res chain seq x y z
N MET A 1 1.69 -6.16 23.71
CA MET A 1 1.96 -5.52 22.40
C MET A 1 0.99 -6.06 21.36
N MET A 2 0.59 -5.27 20.36
CA MET A 2 -0.21 -5.81 19.25
C MET A 2 0.68 -6.70 18.40
N ASN A 3 0.27 -7.93 18.14
CA ASN A 3 1.02 -8.85 17.28
C ASN A 3 0.94 -8.39 15.82
N LEU A 4 1.98 -8.65 15.02
CA LEU A 4 2.04 -8.31 13.59
C LEU A 4 0.79 -8.76 12.83
N ARG A 5 0.24 -9.93 13.18
CA ARG A 5 -1.03 -10.44 12.62
C ARG A 5 -2.19 -9.43 12.71
N ARG A 6 -2.31 -8.66 13.79
CA ARG A 6 -3.35 -7.63 13.93
C ARG A 6 -3.08 -6.44 13.02
N TRP A 7 -1.82 -6.03 12.89
CA TRP A 7 -1.43 -4.97 11.97
C TRP A 7 -1.63 -5.34 10.50
N LEU A 8 -1.49 -6.62 10.16
CA LEU A 8 -1.84 -7.13 8.83
C LEU A 8 -3.35 -7.07 8.55
N ILE A 9 -4.17 -7.37 9.55
CA ILE A 9 -5.62 -7.22 9.41
C ILE A 9 -5.98 -5.74 9.24
N ILE A 10 -5.36 -4.84 10.02
CA ILE A 10 -5.57 -3.40 9.90
C ILE A 10 -5.14 -2.91 8.51
N SER A 11 -3.97 -3.29 8.02
CA SER A 11 -3.51 -2.88 6.70
C SER A 11 -4.44 -3.40 5.60
N ALA A 12 -4.88 -4.66 5.69
CA ALA A 12 -5.84 -5.24 4.76
C ALA A 12 -7.17 -4.46 4.76
N VAL A 13 -7.75 -4.18 5.94
CA VAL A 13 -9.01 -3.45 6.05
C VAL A 13 -8.89 -2.05 5.43
N ILE A 14 -7.81 -1.32 5.71
CA ILE A 14 -7.60 0.02 5.14
C ILE A 14 -7.47 -0.07 3.62
N PHE A 15 -6.64 -0.98 3.12
CA PHE A 15 -6.43 -1.17 1.68
C PHE A 15 -7.73 -1.53 0.95
N PHE A 16 -8.46 -2.54 1.43
CA PHE A 16 -9.71 -2.97 0.80
C PHE A 16 -10.83 -1.93 0.93
N SER A 17 -10.84 -1.13 2.01
CA SER A 17 -11.76 0.01 2.11
C SER A 17 -11.46 1.07 1.05
N GLY A 18 -10.18 1.40 0.83
CA GLY A 18 -9.75 2.29 -0.26
C GLY A 18 -10.11 1.73 -1.63
N MET A 19 -9.89 0.44 -1.85
CA MET A 19 -10.25 -0.25 -3.10
C MET A 19 -11.74 -0.19 -3.37
N LEU A 20 -12.57 -0.47 -2.37
CA LEU A 20 -14.02 -0.38 -2.52
C LEU A 20 -14.47 1.06 -2.81
N ILE A 21 -13.91 2.05 -2.11
CA ILE A 21 -14.20 3.45 -2.38
C ILE A 21 -13.82 3.80 -3.81
N GLY A 22 -12.60 3.47 -4.24
CA GLY A 22 -12.10 3.76 -5.59
C GLY A 22 -12.93 3.11 -6.69
N PHE A 23 -13.41 1.88 -6.45
CA PHE A 23 -14.28 1.18 -7.38
C PHE A 23 -15.67 1.82 -7.53
N LEU A 24 -16.19 2.41 -6.46
CA LEU A 24 -17.51 3.07 -6.44
C LEU A 24 -17.45 4.53 -6.89
N VAL A 25 -16.25 5.10 -7.05
CA VAL A 25 -16.09 6.46 -7.56
C VAL A 25 -16.56 6.49 -9.01
N PRO A 26 -17.55 7.34 -9.36
CA PRO A 26 -18.02 7.47 -10.73
C PRO A 26 -16.86 7.90 -11.65
N ILE A 27 -16.68 7.20 -12.76
CA ILE A 27 -15.65 7.48 -13.77
C ILE A 27 -15.90 8.82 -14.50
N ASN A 28 -17.07 9.43 -14.26
CA ASN A 28 -17.45 10.75 -14.74
C ASN A 28 -16.71 11.91 -14.04
N LEU A 29 -15.78 11.65 -13.12
CA LEU A 29 -14.81 12.66 -12.71
C LEU A 29 -13.94 12.97 -13.93
N ASP A 30 -14.02 14.20 -14.43
CA ASP A 30 -13.28 14.65 -15.63
C ASP A 30 -11.89 14.02 -15.66
N ILE A 31 -11.59 13.26 -16.71
CA ILE A 31 -10.32 12.53 -16.87
C ILE A 31 -9.12 13.49 -16.77
N GLU A 32 -9.32 14.79 -16.97
CA GLU A 32 -8.34 15.86 -16.68
C GLU A 32 -7.92 15.95 -15.20
N SER A 33 -8.83 15.72 -14.25
CA SER A 33 -8.52 15.70 -12.81
C SER A 33 -7.80 14.43 -12.35
N ILE A 34 -7.73 13.43 -13.24
CA ILE A 34 -7.06 12.15 -13.07
C ILE A 34 -6.06 11.90 -14.20
N ALA A 35 -5.56 12.96 -14.87
CA ALA A 35 -4.62 12.87 -16.00
C ALA A 35 -3.43 11.90 -15.78
N PRO A 36 -2.85 11.78 -14.56
CA PRO A 36 -1.81 10.76 -14.32
C PRO A 36 -2.28 9.31 -14.49
N LEU A 37 -3.57 9.04 -14.31
CA LEU A 37 -4.19 7.73 -14.55
C LEU A 37 -4.51 7.51 -16.04
N GLY A 38 -4.74 8.56 -16.82
CA GLY A 38 -4.97 8.45 -18.27
C GLY A 38 -3.75 7.92 -19.02
N ASP A 39 -2.56 8.43 -18.69
CA ASP A 39 -1.29 7.91 -19.22
C ASP A 39 -1.04 6.46 -18.80
N ILE A 40 -1.49 6.08 -17.59
CA ILE A 40 -1.41 4.70 -17.10
C ILE A 40 -2.36 3.80 -17.88
N VAL A 41 -3.54 4.29 -18.27
CA VAL A 41 -4.55 3.58 -19.09
C VAL A 41 -4.06 3.35 -20.53
N ASP A 42 -3.50 4.37 -21.18
CA ASP A 42 -2.96 4.25 -22.54
C ASP A 42 -1.71 3.36 -22.61
N ASP A 43 -0.95 3.25 -21.51
CA ASP A 43 0.16 2.31 -21.44
C ASP A 43 -0.31 0.86 -21.20
N PHE A 44 -1.59 0.52 -20.91
CA PHE A 44 -2.04 -0.86 -20.57
C PHE A 44 -1.65 -1.92 -21.61
N ASP A 45 -1.65 -1.55 -22.89
CA ASP A 45 -1.20 -2.44 -23.97
C ASP A 45 0.28 -2.82 -23.84
N SER A 46 1.09 -2.00 -23.16
CA SER A 46 2.52 -2.17 -22.92
C SER A 46 2.86 -2.87 -21.58
N PHE A 47 1.90 -3.03 -20.65
CA PHE A 47 2.09 -3.71 -19.34
C PHE A 47 2.37 -5.22 -19.46
N SER A 48 2.20 -5.79 -20.65
CA SER A 48 2.60 -7.17 -20.95
C SER A 48 4.12 -7.37 -21.03
N SER A 49 4.91 -6.29 -21.04
CA SER A 49 6.37 -6.35 -21.07
C SER A 49 6.98 -6.61 -19.68
N PRO A 50 7.93 -7.56 -19.55
CA PRO A 50 8.71 -7.77 -18.32
C PRO A 50 9.40 -6.50 -17.78
N ALA A 51 9.68 -5.53 -18.66
CA ALA A 51 10.30 -4.26 -18.30
C ALA A 51 9.34 -3.35 -17.51
N VAL A 52 8.05 -3.29 -17.91
CA VAL A 52 7.03 -2.48 -17.23
C VAL A 52 6.72 -3.08 -15.86
N PHE A 53 6.60 -4.41 -15.78
CA PHE A 53 6.51 -5.11 -14.50
C PHE A 53 7.67 -4.78 -13.54
N MET A 54 8.92 -4.86 -14.02
CA MET A 54 10.09 -4.51 -13.19
C MET A 54 10.07 -3.05 -12.74
N LEU A 55 9.63 -2.12 -13.60
CA LEU A 55 9.55 -0.70 -13.26
C LEU A 55 8.51 -0.44 -12.17
N ILE A 56 7.32 -1.04 -12.29
CA ILE A 56 6.26 -0.96 -11.27
C ILE A 56 6.73 -1.58 -9.96
N LEU A 57 7.37 -2.75 -10.02
CA LEU A 57 7.91 -3.45 -8.87
C LEU A 57 8.95 -2.59 -8.12
N ILE A 58 9.89 -1.99 -8.84
CA ILE A 58 10.92 -1.11 -8.26
C ILE A 58 10.28 0.12 -7.63
N ASN A 59 9.32 0.75 -8.30
CA ASN A 59 8.63 1.92 -7.78
C ASN A 59 7.89 1.59 -6.47
N ASN A 60 7.17 0.46 -6.44
CA ASN A 60 6.49 -0.03 -5.25
C ASN A 60 7.48 -0.38 -4.13
N LEU A 61 8.60 -1.03 -4.43
CA LEU A 61 9.64 -1.33 -3.44
C LEU A 61 10.24 -0.06 -2.82
N VAL A 62 10.54 0.95 -3.63
CA VAL A 62 11.07 2.24 -3.16
C VAL A 62 10.05 2.94 -2.28
N ALA A 63 8.79 3.03 -2.72
CA ALA A 63 7.71 3.65 -1.94
C ALA A 63 7.48 2.94 -0.60
N LEU A 64 7.50 1.60 -0.58
CA LEU A 64 7.39 0.79 0.63
C LEU A 64 8.59 0.98 1.55
N GLY A 65 9.80 1.08 0.99
CA GLY A 65 11.02 1.39 1.74
C GLY A 65 10.91 2.73 2.46
N PHE A 66 10.52 3.80 1.74
CA PHE A 66 10.28 5.11 2.34
C PHE A 66 9.20 5.07 3.43
N ALA A 67 8.08 4.39 3.17
CA ALA A 67 7.01 4.25 4.15
C ALA A 67 7.48 3.55 5.44
N PHE A 68 8.33 2.54 5.32
CA PHE A 68 8.93 1.85 6.46
C PHE A 68 9.87 2.76 7.26
N PHE A 69 10.84 3.40 6.60
CA PHE A 69 11.82 4.25 7.26
C PHE A 69 11.21 5.50 7.91
N LEU A 70 10.18 6.08 7.31
CA LEU A 70 9.49 7.25 7.86
C LEU A 70 8.47 6.88 8.95
N SER A 71 8.02 5.62 9.03
CA SER A 71 6.96 5.20 9.96
C SER A 71 7.19 5.57 11.44
N PRO A 72 8.42 5.56 12.01
CA PRO A 72 8.65 5.97 13.40
C PRO A 72 8.39 7.46 13.66
N LEU A 73 8.62 8.30 12.66
CA LEU A 73 8.40 9.74 12.75
C LEU A 73 6.97 10.10 12.32
N LEU A 74 6.47 9.43 11.29
CA LEU A 74 5.25 9.75 10.58
C LEU A 74 4.46 8.48 10.25
N LEU A 75 3.73 7.97 11.25
CA LEU A 75 2.77 6.86 11.07
C LEU A 75 1.73 7.11 9.97
N ILE A 76 1.50 8.38 9.62
CA ILE A 76 0.60 8.79 8.55
C ILE A 76 1.07 8.32 7.16
N VAL A 77 2.38 8.16 6.94
CA VAL A 77 2.94 7.77 5.63
C VAL A 77 2.48 6.36 5.20
N PRO A 78 2.68 5.29 6.00
CA PRO A 78 2.19 3.98 5.64
C PRO A 78 0.65 3.89 5.59
N LEU A 79 -0.07 4.68 6.41
CA LEU A 79 -1.54 4.75 6.33
C LEU A 79 -2.01 5.36 5.01
N PHE A 80 -1.41 6.49 4.61
CA PHE A 80 -1.72 7.16 3.36
C PHE A 80 -1.39 6.26 2.16
N SER A 81 -0.25 5.59 2.20
CA SER A 81 0.14 4.62 1.16
C SER A 81 -0.89 3.49 1.01
N LEU A 82 -1.42 2.93 2.11
CA LEU A 82 -2.48 1.91 2.03
C LEU A 82 -3.75 2.42 1.36
N VAL A 83 -4.18 3.64 1.70
CA VAL A 83 -5.39 4.25 1.13
C VAL A 83 -5.21 4.54 -0.36
N VAL A 84 -4.11 5.20 -0.74
CA VAL A 84 -3.84 5.56 -2.14
C VAL A 84 -3.69 4.31 -3.01
N ASN A 85 -2.92 3.32 -2.58
CA ASN A 85 -2.77 2.08 -3.35
C ASN A 85 -4.10 1.32 -3.48
N GLY A 86 -4.92 1.30 -2.42
CA GLY A 86 -6.26 0.74 -2.49
C GLY A 86 -7.13 1.48 -3.52
N LEU A 87 -7.22 2.82 -3.40
CA LEU A 87 -8.00 3.67 -4.31
C LEU A 87 -7.59 3.48 -5.77
N VAL A 88 -6.29 3.50 -6.07
CA VAL A 88 -5.78 3.33 -7.44
C VAL A 88 -6.20 1.98 -8.01
N VAL A 89 -6.04 0.89 -7.26
CA VAL A 89 -6.49 -0.44 -7.69
C VAL A 89 -8.00 -0.49 -7.93
N GLY A 90 -8.79 0.19 -7.09
CA GLY A 90 -10.23 0.30 -7.25
C GLY A 90 -10.65 1.03 -8.52
N VAL A 91 -10.09 2.22 -8.76
CA VAL A 91 -10.39 3.07 -9.93
C VAL A 91 -9.93 2.42 -11.24
N VAL A 92 -8.70 1.91 -11.27
CA VAL A 92 -8.20 1.17 -12.43
C VAL A 92 -9.07 -0.05 -12.71
N GLY A 93 -9.49 -0.75 -11.66
CA GLY A 93 -10.37 -1.91 -11.78
C GLY A 93 -11.73 -1.57 -12.38
N SER A 94 -12.35 -0.46 -11.99
CA SER A 94 -13.62 -0.02 -12.58
C SER A 94 -13.45 0.44 -14.03
N MET A 95 -12.37 1.15 -14.36
CA MET A 95 -12.08 1.62 -15.73
C MET A 95 -11.91 0.46 -16.71
N ILE A 96 -11.14 -0.58 -16.33
CA ILE A 96 -10.91 -1.75 -17.19
C ILE A 96 -12.21 -2.53 -17.43
N ILE A 97 -13.08 -2.63 -16.42
CA ILE A 97 -14.38 -3.32 -16.58
C ILE A 97 -15.29 -2.57 -17.56
N GLU A 98 -15.27 -1.24 -17.55
CA GLU A 98 -16.08 -0.42 -18.47
C GLU A 98 -15.56 -0.46 -19.91
N GLN A 99 -14.24 -0.43 -20.11
CA GLN A 99 -13.63 -0.37 -21.45
C GLN A 99 -13.56 -1.73 -22.14
N GLU A 100 -13.21 -2.77 -21.38
CA GLU A 100 -12.94 -4.11 -21.90
C GLU A 100 -13.94 -5.12 -21.34
N SER A 101 -13.54 -5.84 -20.29
CA SER A 101 -14.39 -6.82 -19.62
C SER A 101 -13.82 -7.21 -18.27
N PHE A 102 -14.66 -7.78 -17.41
CA PHE A 102 -14.24 -8.38 -16.14
C PHE A 102 -13.19 -9.50 -16.32
N LEU A 103 -13.24 -10.23 -17.44
CA LEU A 103 -12.27 -11.29 -17.74
C LEU A 103 -10.89 -10.70 -18.05
N PHE A 104 -10.85 -9.56 -18.73
CA PHE A 104 -9.63 -8.83 -19.04
C PHE A 104 -9.01 -8.22 -17.78
N LEU A 105 -9.83 -7.71 -16.85
CA LEU A 105 -9.36 -7.26 -15.54
C LEU A 105 -8.66 -8.39 -14.77
N ILE A 106 -9.25 -9.58 -14.73
CA ILE A 106 -8.62 -10.73 -14.08
C ILE A 106 -7.34 -11.11 -14.82
N ALA A 107 -7.34 -11.22 -16.15
CA ALA A 107 -6.14 -11.54 -16.91
C ALA A 107 -5.02 -10.51 -16.75
N GLY A 108 -5.39 -9.24 -16.57
CA GLY A 108 -4.51 -8.11 -16.33
C GLY A 108 -3.96 -8.11 -14.90
N ILE A 109 -4.80 -8.16 -13.86
CA ILE A 109 -4.38 -8.07 -12.45
C ILE A 109 -3.75 -9.36 -11.93
N LEU A 110 -4.23 -10.54 -12.34
CA LEU A 110 -3.83 -11.83 -11.77
C LEU A 110 -2.31 -12.15 -11.89
N PRO A 111 -1.60 -11.80 -12.99
CA PRO A 111 -0.15 -12.01 -13.11
C PRO A 111 0.68 -11.31 -12.02
N HIS A 112 0.26 -10.13 -11.56
CA HIS A 112 1.05 -9.30 -10.64
C HIS A 112 0.40 -9.12 -9.26
N GLY A 113 -0.92 -8.95 -9.19
CA GLY A 113 -1.68 -8.71 -7.96
C GLY A 113 -1.64 -9.86 -6.95
N ILE A 114 -1.36 -11.11 -7.38
CA ILE A 114 -1.21 -12.26 -6.46
C ILE A 114 0.01 -12.09 -5.54
N ILE A 115 1.11 -11.51 -6.03
CA ILE A 115 2.34 -11.35 -5.26
C ILE A 115 2.42 -9.94 -4.68
N GLU A 116 2.03 -8.93 -5.46
CA GLU A 116 2.19 -7.53 -5.07
C GLU A 116 1.25 -7.12 -3.94
N ILE A 117 -0.03 -7.51 -3.98
CA ILE A 117 -0.99 -7.13 -2.92
C ILE A 117 -0.58 -7.73 -1.57
N PRO A 118 -0.27 -9.04 -1.45
CA PRO A 118 0.23 -9.58 -0.19
C PRO A 118 1.55 -8.94 0.27
N ALA A 119 2.48 -8.68 -0.64
CA ALA A 119 3.76 -8.04 -0.32
C ALA A 119 3.55 -6.61 0.23
N LEU A 120 2.68 -5.83 -0.41
CA LEU A 120 2.31 -4.48 0.02
C LEU A 120 1.66 -4.48 1.41
N LEU A 121 0.68 -5.37 1.63
CA LEU A 121 0.01 -5.50 2.93
C LEU A 121 0.95 -5.91 4.05
N LEU A 122 1.90 -6.81 3.76
CA LEU A 122 2.96 -7.23 4.68
C LEU A 122 3.90 -6.09 5.02
N ALA A 123 4.42 -5.39 4.00
CA ALA A 123 5.38 -4.30 4.16
C ALA A 123 4.76 -3.11 4.92
N LEU A 124 3.56 -2.67 4.54
CA LEU A 124 2.88 -1.55 5.20
C LEU A 124 2.35 -1.93 6.58
N GLY A 125 1.87 -3.17 6.78
CA GLY A 125 1.51 -3.68 8.10
C GLY A 125 2.71 -3.74 9.05
N ALA A 126 3.87 -4.17 8.56
CA ALA A 126 5.13 -4.16 9.31
C ALA A 126 5.60 -2.73 9.62
N SER A 127 5.48 -1.81 8.65
CA SER A 127 5.78 -0.39 8.82
C SER A 127 4.91 0.25 9.91
N LEU A 128 3.61 -0.01 9.91
CA LEU A 128 2.70 0.49 10.95
C LEU A 128 3.07 -0.04 12.33
N ASN A 129 3.37 -1.34 12.43
CA ASN A 129 3.78 -1.95 13.69
C ASN A 129 5.09 -1.33 14.21
N PHE A 130 6.10 -1.22 13.35
CA PHE A 130 7.40 -0.65 13.68
C PHE A 130 7.28 0.82 14.08
N GLY A 131 6.56 1.62 13.30
CA GLY A 131 6.30 3.02 13.58
C GLY A 131 5.59 3.23 14.92
N PHE A 132 4.55 2.43 15.19
CA PHE A 132 3.78 2.52 16.44
C PHE A 132 4.61 2.15 17.66
N ILE A 133 5.38 1.05 17.61
CA ILE A 133 6.24 0.62 18.72
C ILE A 133 7.31 1.67 18.99
N THR A 134 7.96 2.19 17.94
CA THR A 134 9.05 3.16 18.08
C THR A 134 8.53 4.50 18.61
N MET A 135 7.41 5.00 18.08
CA MET A 135 6.77 6.23 18.57
C MET A 135 6.37 6.10 20.04
N LYS A 136 5.78 4.96 20.43
CA LYS A 136 5.43 4.68 21.83
C LYS A 136 6.64 4.73 22.76
N GLY A 137 7.78 4.17 22.35
CA GLY A 137 9.05 4.23 23.11
C GLY A 137 9.73 5.60 23.13
N LEU A 138 9.45 6.46 22.14
CA LEU A 138 9.94 7.86 22.11
C LEU A 138 9.15 8.75 23.07
N PHE A 139 7.81 8.62 23.10
CA PHE A 139 6.94 9.48 23.91
C PHE A 139 6.74 9.01 25.36
N LYS A 140 6.83 7.70 25.66
CA LYS A 140 6.70 7.17 27.03
C LYS A 140 8.00 6.56 27.53
N ARG A 141 8.74 7.34 28.34
CA ARG A 141 10.06 6.97 28.89
C ARG A 141 10.01 5.73 29.80
N GLU A 142 8.91 5.51 30.53
CA GLU A 142 8.68 4.31 31.36
C GLU A 142 8.56 3.01 30.55
N GLU A 143 8.10 3.08 29.30
CA GLU A 143 7.90 1.89 28.47
C GLU A 143 9.18 1.47 27.72
N ARG A 144 10.26 2.28 27.75
CA ARG A 144 11.56 1.94 27.14
C ARG A 144 12.18 0.67 27.74
N GLY A 145 12.05 0.46 29.04
CA GLY A 145 12.58 -0.73 29.72
C GLY A 145 11.87 -2.03 29.35
N ASN A 146 10.60 -1.96 28.92
CA ASN A 146 9.85 -3.11 28.45
C ASN A 146 10.05 -3.41 26.94
N ILE A 147 10.49 -2.41 26.16
CA ILE A 147 10.71 -2.56 24.70
C ILE A 147 12.16 -2.98 24.40
N PHE A 148 13.13 -2.50 25.18
CA PHE A 148 14.55 -2.85 25.07
C PHE A 148 15.14 -3.31 26.42
N PRO A 149 14.72 -4.47 26.95
CA PRO A 149 15.18 -4.93 28.26
C PRO A 149 16.70 -5.13 28.35
N GLY A 150 17.37 -5.42 27.22
CA GLY A 150 18.83 -5.61 27.16
C GLY A 150 19.68 -4.35 27.01
N PHE A 151 19.10 -3.20 26.65
CA PHE A 151 19.89 -1.97 26.38
C PHE A 151 20.07 -1.10 27.63
N ILE A 152 19.20 -1.24 28.64
CA ILE A 152 19.27 -0.48 29.90
C ILE A 152 20.07 -1.22 30.97
N ALA A 153 20.20 -2.55 30.88
CA ALA A 153 20.98 -3.35 31.84
C ALA A 153 22.51 -3.23 31.68
N SER A 154 22.99 -2.50 30.68
CA SER A 154 24.42 -2.35 30.34
C SER A 154 24.96 -0.92 30.50
N VAL A 155 24.22 -0.01 31.13
CA VAL A 155 24.66 1.36 31.50
C VAL A 155 24.40 1.56 32.98
#